data_AF-A0AA51RUA1-F1
#
_entry.id   AF-A0AA51RUA1-F1
#
_cell.length_a   1.000
_cell.length_b   1.000
_cell.length_c   1.000
_cell.angle_alpha   90.00
_cell.angle_beta   90.00
_cell.angle_gamma   90.00
#
_symmetry.space_group_name_H-M   'P 1'
#
loop_
_entity.id
_entity.type
_entity.pdbx_description
1 polymer ?
#
loop_
_entity_poly.entity_id
_entity_poly.type
_entity_poly.pdbx_seq_one_letter_code
_entity_poly.pdbx_strand_id
1 'polypeptide(L)'
;MGYRLPTRDSQFSKEQRALLLSVGLLRESGHEHFNGLIVVPTMNEEGIISEVYGRKALGKRLRKGTAIHTCLPGPHQGVWNVEGIKNCTEVVTGKVVTGDTHHSRIREFYYQSGSLYLII
;
A
#
# COMPACT_ATOMS: atom_id res chain seq x y z
N MET A 1 -0.68 -4.25 22.59
CA MET A 1 0.59 -3.78 22.01
C MET A 1 0.48 -2.30 21.78
N GLY A 2 1.30 -1.49 22.46
CA GLY A 2 1.25 -0.03 22.42
C GLY A 2 2.21 0.56 21.39
N TYR A 3 1.93 1.78 20.96
CA TYR A 3 2.76 2.56 20.05
C TYR A 3 4.19 2.69 20.60
N ARG A 4 5.22 2.35 19.81
CA ARG A 4 6.62 2.65 20.12
C ARG A 4 7.03 4.06 19.68
N LEU A 5 6.07 4.96 19.55
CA LEU A 5 6.39 6.37 19.36
C LEU A 5 6.77 6.98 20.71
N PRO A 6 7.79 7.85 20.76
CA PRO A 6 8.12 8.58 21.98
C PRO A 6 6.91 9.44 22.43
N THR A 7 6.91 9.81 23.70
CA THR A 7 5.78 10.48 24.36
C THR A 7 5.32 11.70 23.56
N ARG A 8 4.00 11.91 23.53
CA ARG A 8 3.27 12.87 22.67
C ARG A 8 3.81 14.32 22.74
N ASP A 9 4.56 14.65 23.77
CA ASP A 9 4.96 16.02 24.10
C ASP A 9 6.36 16.42 23.63
N SER A 10 7.18 15.47 23.16
CA SER A 10 8.49 15.81 22.58
C SER A 10 8.33 16.39 21.16
N GLN A 11 9.12 17.43 20.82
CA GLN A 11 9.16 18.00 19.47
C GLN A 11 9.49 16.94 18.42
N PHE A 12 10.45 16.06 18.72
CA PHE A 12 10.83 14.93 17.87
C PHE A 12 9.64 13.99 17.59
N SER A 13 8.77 13.77 18.57
CA SER A 13 7.55 12.97 18.41
C SER A 13 6.46 13.66 17.60
N LYS A 14 6.41 15.00 17.62
CA LYS A 14 5.47 15.78 16.80
C LYS A 14 5.86 15.72 15.33
N GLU A 15 7.14 15.91 15.02
CA GLU A 15 7.66 15.83 13.65
C GLU A 15 7.49 14.43 13.06
N GLN A 16 7.86 13.39 13.80
CA GLN A 16 7.65 12.00 13.37
C GLN A 16 6.18 11.68 13.11
N ARG A 17 5.28 12.17 13.97
CA ARG A 17 3.83 11.99 13.78
C ARG A 17 3.31 12.76 12.57
N ALA A 18 3.76 13.99 12.38
CA ALA A 18 3.41 14.79 11.20
C ALA A 18 3.84 14.07 9.92
N LEU A 19 5.04 13.49 9.89
CA LEU A 19 5.50 12.68 8.77
C LEU A 19 4.65 11.42 8.57
N LEU A 20 4.36 10.67 9.63
CA LEU A 20 3.52 9.46 9.53
C LEU A 20 2.09 9.76 9.07
N LEU A 21 1.54 10.91 9.45
CA LEU A 21 0.25 11.40 8.96
C LEU A 21 0.35 11.81 7.49
N SER A 22 1.38 12.56 7.10
CA SER A 22 1.53 13.06 5.73
C SER A 22 1.73 11.94 4.72
N VAL A 23 2.48 10.90 5.09
CA VAL A 23 2.68 9.70 4.26
C VAL A 23 1.55 8.67 4.39
N GLY A 24 0.54 8.92 5.22
CA GLY A 24 -0.67 8.09 5.33
C GLY A 24 -0.55 6.80 6.15
N LEU A 25 0.57 6.58 6.86
CA LEU A 25 0.76 5.42 7.75
C LEU A 25 0.03 5.57 9.09
N LEU A 26 -0.24 6.80 9.50
CA LEU A 26 -1.01 7.15 10.69
C LEU A 26 -2.28 7.90 10.28
N ARG A 27 -3.38 7.66 10.98
CA ARG A 27 -4.63 8.40 10.83
C ARG A 27 -4.71 9.53 11.86
N GLU A 28 -5.51 10.56 11.58
CA GLU A 28 -5.77 11.66 12.54
C GLU A 28 -6.27 11.15 13.90
N SER A 29 -7.04 10.06 13.91
CA SER A 29 -7.48 9.37 15.14
C SER A 29 -6.35 8.81 16.01
N GLY A 30 -5.11 8.77 15.51
CA GLY A 30 -3.96 8.18 16.19
C GLY A 30 -3.79 6.67 15.96
N HIS A 31 -4.68 6.03 15.19
CA HIS A 31 -4.52 4.63 14.79
C HIS A 31 -3.62 4.50 13.56
N GLU A 32 -2.75 3.50 13.58
CA GLU A 32 -2.01 3.07 12.39
C GLU A 32 -2.98 2.68 11.28
N HIS A 33 -2.71 3.14 10.06
CA HIS A 33 -3.59 2.95 8.92
C HIS A 33 -3.73 1.46 8.54
N PHE A 34 -2.67 0.69 8.73
CA PHE A 34 -2.58 -0.73 8.39
C PHE A 34 -2.71 -1.68 9.58
N ASN A 35 -3.28 -1.21 10.70
CA ASN A 35 -3.42 -2.04 11.88
C ASN A 35 -4.22 -3.33 11.60
N GLY A 36 -3.63 -4.48 11.96
CA GLY A 36 -4.24 -5.80 11.75
C GLY A 36 -4.28 -6.26 10.28
N LEU A 37 -3.46 -5.68 9.41
CA LEU A 37 -3.30 -6.09 8.01
C LEU A 37 -1.98 -6.86 7.81
N ILE A 38 -1.98 -7.76 6.84
CA ILE A 38 -0.74 -8.20 6.20
C ILE A 38 -0.30 -7.06 5.29
N VAL A 39 0.93 -6.58 5.45
CA VAL A 39 1.45 -5.38 4.79
C VAL A 39 2.53 -5.76 3.79
N VAL A 40 2.44 -5.17 2.60
CA VAL A 40 3.28 -5.46 1.45
C VAL A 40 3.71 -4.12 0.83
N PRO A 41 4.97 -3.69 0.97
CA PRO A 41 5.46 -2.46 0.35
C PRO A 41 5.74 -2.68 -1.14
N THR A 42 5.32 -1.77 -2.00
CA THR A 42 5.71 -1.74 -3.41
C THR A 42 6.76 -0.67 -3.63
N MET A 43 7.76 -1.01 -4.44
CA MET A 43 8.88 -0.13 -4.75
C MET A 43 8.81 0.32 -6.21
N ASN A 44 9.37 1.50 -6.49
CA ASN A 44 9.67 1.94 -7.84
C ASN A 44 10.98 1.28 -8.36
N GLU A 45 11.38 1.60 -9.58
CA GLU A 45 12.59 1.06 -10.21
C GLU A 45 13.89 1.43 -9.48
N GLU A 46 13.87 2.48 -8.66
CA GLU A 46 15.01 2.96 -7.86
C GLU A 46 15.08 2.27 -6.49
N GLY A 47 14.14 1.35 -6.19
CA GLY A 47 14.03 0.68 -4.90
C GLY A 47 13.40 1.54 -3.80
N ILE A 48 12.85 2.70 -4.14
CA ILE A 48 12.15 3.58 -3.21
C ILE A 48 10.72 3.07 -3.03
N ILE A 49 10.27 2.94 -1.77
CA ILE A 49 8.90 2.58 -1.46
C ILE A 49 7.98 3.70 -1.96
N SER A 50 7.17 3.37 -2.95
CA SER A 50 6.26 4.30 -3.61
C SER A 50 4.81 4.04 -3.21
N GLU A 51 4.50 2.85 -2.69
CA GLU A 51 3.18 2.53 -2.15
C GLU A 51 3.26 1.39 -1.10
N VAL A 52 2.22 1.26 -0.28
CA VAL A 52 2.06 0.16 0.67
C VAL A 52 0.65 -0.42 0.53
N TYR A 53 0.58 -1.72 0.27
CA TYR A 53 -0.64 -2.50 0.20
C TYR A 53 -0.89 -3.28 1.49
N GLY A 54 -2.15 -3.32 1.92
CA GLY A 54 -2.62 -3.98 3.12
C GLY A 54 -3.77 -4.92 2.82
N ARG A 55 -3.70 -6.15 3.34
CA ARG A 55 -4.78 -7.14 3.21
C ARG A 55 -5.16 -7.76 4.54
N LYS A 56 -6.46 -7.80 4.84
CA LYS A 56 -6.99 -8.52 6.00
C LYS A 56 -6.86 -10.03 5.80
N ALA A 57 -6.20 -10.71 6.73
CA ALA A 57 -5.99 -12.16 6.67
C ALA A 57 -7.30 -12.96 6.71
N LEU A 58 -8.31 -12.46 7.43
CA LEU A 58 -9.58 -13.17 7.66
C LEU A 58 -10.51 -13.20 6.43
N GLY A 59 -10.25 -12.40 5.39
CA GLY A 59 -10.98 -12.43 4.11
C GLY A 59 -12.50 -12.49 4.26
N LYS A 60 -13.13 -13.57 3.77
CA LYS A 60 -14.60 -13.75 3.78
C LYS A 60 -15.22 -13.89 5.18
N ARG A 61 -14.42 -14.10 6.22
CA ARG A 61 -14.89 -14.19 7.62
C ARG A 61 -15.08 -12.82 8.27
N LEU A 62 -14.79 -11.74 7.54
CA LEU A 62 -15.03 -10.38 8.00
C LEU A 62 -16.52 -10.05 7.99
N ARG A 63 -16.91 -9.07 8.81
CA ARG A 63 -18.27 -8.51 8.78
C ARG A 63 -18.55 -7.95 7.39
N LYS A 64 -19.79 -8.14 6.89
CA LYS A 64 -20.22 -7.61 5.60
C LYS A 64 -19.94 -6.10 5.52
N GLY A 65 -19.36 -5.67 4.40
CA GLY A 65 -18.96 -4.27 4.18
C GLY A 65 -17.57 -3.89 4.72
N THR A 66 -16.85 -4.80 5.39
CA THR A 66 -15.47 -4.52 5.79
C THR A 66 -14.56 -4.50 4.56
N ALA A 67 -13.85 -3.39 4.35
CA ALA A 67 -12.80 -3.32 3.34
C ALA A 67 -11.73 -4.38 3.61
N ILE A 68 -11.51 -5.27 2.64
CA ILE A 68 -10.53 -6.36 2.72
C ILE A 68 -9.12 -5.85 2.38
N HIS A 69 -9.06 -4.82 1.55
CA HIS A 69 -7.87 -4.24 0.95
C HIS A 69 -7.74 -2.78 1.35
N THR A 70 -6.51 -2.30 1.49
CA THR A 70 -6.19 -0.91 1.84
C THR A 70 -4.86 -0.56 1.22
N CYS A 71 -4.75 0.64 0.66
CA CYS A 71 -3.52 1.20 0.10
C CYS A 71 -3.19 2.54 0.75
N LEU A 72 -1.99 3.04 0.51
CA LEU A 72 -1.66 4.43 0.86
C LEU A 72 -2.55 5.40 0.07
N PRO A 73 -2.90 6.55 0.65
CA PRO A 73 -3.56 7.61 -0.08
C PRO A 73 -2.60 8.20 -1.14
N GLY A 74 -3.11 8.43 -2.35
CA GLY A 74 -2.37 9.06 -3.44
C GLY A 74 -2.34 8.21 -4.72
N PRO A 75 -1.60 8.65 -5.75
CA PRO A 75 -1.50 7.92 -7.00
C PRO A 75 -0.73 6.61 -6.83
N HIS A 76 -1.31 5.53 -7.35
CA HIS A 76 -0.71 4.20 -7.35
C HIS A 76 0.53 4.17 -8.26
N GLN A 77 1.70 4.11 -7.64
CA GLN A 77 3.00 4.17 -8.29
C GLN A 77 3.86 3.08 -7.65
N GLY A 78 4.35 2.11 -8.40
CA GLY A 78 5.16 0.99 -7.89
C GLY A 78 4.88 -0.28 -8.69
N VAL A 79 5.68 -1.33 -8.63
CA VAL A 79 5.23 -2.64 -9.11
C VAL A 79 5.69 -3.68 -8.13
N TRP A 80 4.84 -4.63 -7.77
CA TRP A 80 5.32 -5.76 -7.00
C TRP A 80 6.22 -6.63 -7.88
N ASN A 81 7.41 -6.97 -7.39
CA ASN A 81 8.36 -7.84 -8.07
C ASN A 81 8.85 -7.32 -9.44
N VAL A 82 9.22 -6.03 -9.52
CA VAL A 82 9.81 -5.39 -10.73
C VAL A 82 10.92 -6.25 -11.34
N GLU A 83 11.85 -6.76 -10.52
CA GLU A 83 12.97 -7.59 -10.99
C GLU A 83 12.52 -8.86 -11.71
N GLY A 84 11.39 -9.45 -11.30
CA GLY A 84 10.85 -10.65 -11.94
C GLY A 84 10.10 -10.39 -13.25
N ILE A 85 9.77 -9.13 -13.56
CA ILE A 85 9.00 -8.75 -14.76
C ILE A 85 9.78 -7.90 -15.76
N LYS A 86 10.90 -7.28 -15.34
CA LYS A 86 11.70 -6.33 -16.13
C LYS A 86 12.18 -6.87 -17.47
N ASN A 87 12.35 -8.19 -17.58
CA ASN A 87 12.82 -8.87 -18.78
C ASN A 87 11.74 -9.71 -19.48
N CYS A 88 10.47 -9.53 -19.10
CA CYS A 88 9.34 -10.23 -19.70
C CYS A 88 8.74 -9.39 -20.84
N THR A 89 8.59 -9.99 -22.02
CA THR A 89 7.84 -9.42 -23.16
C THR A 89 6.33 -9.59 -23.03
N GLU A 90 5.86 -10.34 -22.04
CA GLU A 90 4.46 -10.45 -21.66
C GLU A 90 4.39 -10.89 -20.20
N VAL A 91 3.47 -10.31 -19.41
CA VAL A 91 3.17 -10.75 -18.05
C VAL A 91 1.69 -11.03 -17.96
N VAL A 92 1.33 -12.28 -17.66
CA VAL A 92 -0.05 -12.67 -17.40
C VAL A 92 -0.37 -12.45 -15.94
N THR A 93 -1.41 -11.67 -15.66
CA THR A 93 -1.90 -11.46 -14.30
C THR A 93 -3.29 -12.08 -14.09
N GLY A 94 -3.57 -12.51 -12.85
CA GLY A 94 -4.87 -13.05 -12.46
C GLY A 94 -5.85 -11.95 -12.04
N LYS A 95 -6.80 -12.25 -11.15
CA LYS A 95 -7.57 -11.20 -10.46
C LYS A 95 -6.62 -10.38 -9.59
N VAL A 96 -6.32 -9.17 -10.03
CA VAL A 96 -5.48 -8.23 -9.28
C VAL A 96 -6.40 -7.26 -8.55
N VAL A 97 -6.11 -7.06 -7.27
CA VAL A 97 -6.94 -6.28 -6.35
C VAL A 97 -6.37 -4.87 -6.19
N THR A 98 -6.80 -4.00 -7.08
CA THR A 98 -6.53 -2.57 -7.01
C THR A 98 -6.98 -1.97 -5.68
N GLY A 99 -6.15 -1.11 -5.11
CA GLY A 99 -6.39 -0.39 -3.85
C GLY A 99 -7.53 0.63 -3.86
N ASP A 100 -8.50 0.53 -4.78
CA ASP A 100 -9.64 1.44 -4.85
C ASP A 100 -10.71 1.02 -3.82
N THR A 101 -10.93 1.87 -2.82
CA THR A 101 -11.81 1.63 -1.65
C THR A 101 -13.29 1.48 -1.99
N HIS A 102 -13.68 1.70 -3.24
CA HIS A 102 -15.07 1.58 -3.70
C HIS A 102 -15.11 1.01 -5.13
N HIS A 103 -15.66 -0.20 -5.24
CA HIS A 103 -15.85 -0.97 -6.47
C HIS A 103 -14.60 -1.66 -7.03
N SER A 104 -14.69 -2.98 -7.09
CA SER A 104 -13.86 -3.87 -7.88
C SER A 104 -13.78 -3.41 -9.34
N ARG A 105 -12.74 -2.63 -9.68
CA ARG A 105 -12.29 -2.42 -11.05
C ARG A 105 -10.86 -2.89 -11.15
N ILE A 106 -10.68 -4.01 -11.83
CA ILE A 106 -9.38 -4.58 -12.20
C ILE A 106 -8.63 -3.49 -13.00
N ARG A 107 -7.43 -3.08 -12.58
CA ARG A 107 -6.54 -2.30 -13.44
C ARG A 107 -5.32 -3.16 -13.77
N GLU A 108 -5.25 -3.62 -15.01
CA GLU A 108 -4.12 -4.32 -15.59
C GLU A 108 -3.08 -3.31 -16.13
N PHE A 109 -1.80 -3.68 -16.06
CA PHE A 109 -0.63 -2.90 -16.43
C PHE A 109 0.59 -3.83 -16.68
N TYR A 110 1.01 -3.84 -17.93
CA TYR A 110 2.21 -4.42 -18.53
C TYR A 110 2.59 -3.54 -19.75
N TYR A 111 3.74 -3.61 -20.44
CA TYR A 111 5.11 -3.16 -20.18
C TYR A 111 5.57 -2.34 -21.41
N GLN A 112 6.74 -1.69 -21.33
CA GLN A 112 7.83 -1.77 -22.34
C GLN A 112 8.41 -0.45 -22.84
N SER A 113 9.72 -0.48 -23.09
CA SER A 113 10.50 0.51 -23.88
C SER A 113 10.36 1.96 -23.46
N GLY A 114 10.13 2.21 -22.18
CA GLY A 114 10.32 3.54 -21.63
C GLY A 114 9.56 3.82 -20.36
N SER A 115 8.52 3.04 -20.03
CA SER A 115 7.94 2.95 -18.68
C SER A 115 6.66 2.13 -18.64
N LEU A 116 6.51 1.23 -17.65
CA LEU A 116 5.19 0.75 -17.28
C LEU A 116 5.07 0.24 -15.84
N TYR A 117 3.91 0.51 -15.24
CA TYR A 117 3.70 0.69 -13.80
C TYR A 117 2.56 -0.17 -13.20
N LEU A 118 2.23 0.06 -11.93
CA LEU A 118 1.54 -0.84 -10.99
C LEU A 118 0.24 -1.49 -11.44
N ILE A 119 0.19 -2.82 -11.48
CA ILE A 119 -1.04 -3.55 -11.17
C ILE A 119 -1.04 -3.91 -9.68
N ILE A 120 -1.89 -3.25 -8.90
CA ILE A 120 -2.44 -3.85 -7.68
C ILE A 120 -3.74 -4.51 -8.04
#